data_AF-A0AAU9U512-F1
#
_entry.id   AF-A0AAU9U512-F1
#
_cell.length_a   1.000
_cell.length_b   1.000
_cell.length_c   1.000
_cell.angle_alpha   90.00
_cell.angle_beta   90.00
_cell.angle_gamma   90.00
#
_symmetry.space_group_name_H-M   'P 1'
#
loop_
_entity.id
_entity.type
_entity.pdbx_description
1 polymer ?
#
loop_
_entity_poly.entity_id
_entity_poly.type
_entity_poly.pdbx_seq_one_letter_code
_entity_poly.pdbx_strand_id
1 'polypeptide(L)'
;MAAPDETLVEFFPKYNPPIRAHKHTCVGLGMEVIKRLKVLEKDFPGITKSLMLVSCDENIEDLTDYTTSFPGPQGFLIETEKDHVLVAIHVRVAGRPGIFLSDLGYHISRVVTVMADRCYPHTGWFTQSDEPHCRKEYNYQFNIHNLNYVEWHERETRGDKVKERLSLVYVAKAYLSAVAVTEKRNLVWDLRSLLARDPKGHLTAGIYFPIKKKDQQFTMFFDGHNGKQRKKLKFESFLELQKIPDEVVDDVEQCNDQLHLKDGELLSILKLLATIMTDEEYMTELLAINDKIVQLSAAS
;
A
#
# COMPACT_ATOMS: atom_id res chain seq x y z
N MET A 1 26.58 11.51 -21.29
CA MET A 1 25.70 10.74 -20.37
C MET A 1 26.59 10.25 -19.25
N ALA A 2 26.19 10.40 -17.99
CA ALA A 2 26.93 9.79 -16.88
C ALA A 2 26.95 8.26 -17.09
N ALA A 3 28.02 7.60 -16.66
CA ALA A 3 28.05 6.15 -16.63
C ALA A 3 26.89 5.63 -15.76
N PRO A 4 26.28 4.48 -16.09
CA PRO A 4 25.32 3.85 -15.20
C PRO A 4 25.99 3.55 -13.85
N ASP A 5 25.25 3.76 -12.76
CA ASP A 5 25.72 3.37 -11.43
C ASP A 5 25.95 1.85 -11.39
N GLU A 6 27.05 1.40 -10.79
CA GLU A 6 27.45 -0.02 -10.82
C GLU A 6 26.68 -0.86 -9.78
N THR A 7 26.21 -0.23 -8.69
CA THR A 7 25.49 -0.89 -7.59
C THR A 7 24.15 -0.21 -7.29
N LEU A 8 23.21 -0.96 -6.72
CA LEU A 8 21.95 -0.42 -6.22
C LEU A 8 22.20 0.57 -5.07
N VAL A 9 23.24 0.36 -4.27
CA VAL A 9 23.64 1.25 -3.17
C VAL A 9 24.02 2.64 -3.68
N GLU A 10 24.71 2.74 -4.82
CA GLU A 10 25.05 4.01 -5.45
C GLU A 10 23.87 4.65 -6.19
N PHE A 11 23.03 3.83 -6.80
CA PHE A 11 21.86 4.27 -7.56
C PHE A 11 20.75 4.82 -6.67
N PHE A 12 20.43 4.12 -5.57
CA PHE A 12 19.25 4.39 -4.75
C PHE A 12 19.20 5.84 -4.22
N PRO A 13 20.27 6.44 -3.66
CA PRO A 13 20.24 7.83 -3.22
C PRO A 13 19.95 8.83 -4.34
N LYS A 14 20.42 8.56 -5.56
CA LYS A 14 20.26 9.42 -6.74
C LYS A 14 18.91 9.22 -7.44
N TYR A 15 18.29 8.06 -7.24
CA TYR A 15 17.01 7.72 -7.88
C TYR A 15 15.91 8.70 -7.48
N ASN A 16 15.26 9.27 -8.49
CA ASN A 16 14.03 10.04 -8.36
C ASN A 16 12.89 9.26 -9.02
N PRO A 17 11.92 8.76 -8.26
CA PRO A 17 10.90 7.88 -8.81
C PRO A 17 9.99 8.63 -9.78
N PRO A 18 9.70 8.05 -10.96
CA PRO A 18 8.79 8.66 -11.91
C PRO A 18 7.34 8.40 -11.47
N ILE A 19 6.56 9.46 -11.28
CA ILE A 19 5.11 9.32 -11.13
C ILE A 19 4.51 9.11 -12.53
N ARG A 20 4.15 7.87 -12.83
CA ARG A 20 3.56 7.49 -14.12
C ARG A 20 2.08 7.21 -13.97
N ALA A 21 1.30 7.67 -14.92
CA ALA A 21 -0.07 7.19 -15.09
C ALA A 21 -0.06 5.66 -15.22
N HIS A 22 -1.05 4.98 -14.63
CA HIS A 22 -1.18 3.52 -14.66
C HIS A 22 -0.16 2.73 -13.84
N LYS A 23 0.70 3.38 -13.03
CA LYS A 23 1.42 2.70 -11.95
C LYS A 23 0.57 2.78 -10.68
N HIS A 24 0.16 1.61 -10.20
CA HIS A 24 -0.79 1.45 -9.10
C HIS A 24 -0.12 1.48 -7.72
N THR A 25 0.71 2.49 -7.46
CA THR A 25 1.25 2.76 -6.12
C THR A 25 0.30 3.64 -5.32
N CYS A 26 0.42 3.66 -3.99
CA CYS A 26 -0.39 4.52 -3.13
C CYS A 26 -0.26 6.01 -3.51
N VAL A 27 0.95 6.47 -3.83
CA VAL A 27 1.21 7.84 -4.27
C VAL A 27 0.59 8.11 -5.64
N GLY A 28 0.85 7.24 -6.63
CA GLY A 28 0.33 7.41 -7.99
C GLY A 28 -1.19 7.39 -8.06
N LEU A 29 -1.82 6.44 -7.35
CA LEU A 29 -3.27 6.34 -7.25
C LEU A 29 -3.88 7.52 -6.48
N GLY A 30 -3.27 7.96 -5.39
CA GLY A 30 -3.71 9.14 -4.66
C GLY A 30 -3.72 10.40 -5.52
N MET A 31 -2.66 10.61 -6.32
CA MET A 31 -2.60 11.73 -7.27
C MET A 31 -3.65 11.64 -8.38
N GLU A 32 -3.90 10.44 -8.93
CA GLU A 32 -4.93 10.23 -9.93
C GLU A 32 -6.35 10.46 -9.37
N VAL A 33 -6.62 10.02 -8.14
CA VAL A 33 -7.88 10.30 -7.43
C VAL A 33 -8.08 11.80 -7.26
N ILE A 34 -7.08 12.52 -6.76
CA ILE A 34 -7.14 13.99 -6.63
C ILE A 34 -7.42 14.63 -7.99
N LYS A 35 -6.73 14.21 -9.05
CA LYS A 35 -6.93 14.72 -10.41
C LYS A 35 -8.36 14.49 -10.91
N ARG A 36 -8.91 13.30 -10.69
CA ARG A 36 -10.29 12.96 -11.11
C ARG A 36 -11.34 13.72 -10.32
N LEU A 37 -11.13 13.94 -9.03
CA LEU A 37 -12.09 14.64 -8.18
C LEU A 37 -12.12 16.16 -8.42
N LYS A 38 -11.10 16.75 -9.05
CA LYS A 38 -11.10 18.19 -9.39
C LYS A 38 -12.30 18.63 -10.25
N VAL A 39 -12.88 17.71 -11.04
CA VAL A 39 -14.06 18.03 -11.86
C VAL A 39 -15.28 18.40 -11.01
N LEU A 40 -15.31 17.96 -9.75
CA LEU A 40 -16.39 18.24 -8.79
C LEU A 40 -16.37 19.69 -8.28
N GLU A 41 -15.35 20.48 -8.57
CA GLU A 41 -15.26 21.89 -8.13
C GLU A 41 -16.47 22.73 -8.58
N LYS A 42 -17.07 22.39 -9.73
CA LYS A 42 -18.27 23.06 -10.23
C LYS A 42 -19.48 22.83 -9.32
N ASP A 43 -19.67 21.60 -8.86
CA ASP A 43 -20.83 21.20 -8.05
C ASP A 43 -20.57 21.41 -6.55
N PHE A 44 -19.31 21.37 -6.14
CA PHE A 44 -18.83 21.55 -4.77
C PHE A 44 -17.66 22.55 -4.71
N PRO A 45 -17.93 23.86 -4.81
CA PRO A 45 -16.89 24.89 -4.77
C PRO A 45 -16.02 24.79 -3.50
N GLY A 46 -14.71 24.80 -3.68
CA GLY A 46 -13.72 24.64 -2.61
C GLY A 46 -13.20 23.22 -2.41
N ILE A 47 -13.79 22.19 -3.04
CA ILE A 47 -13.35 20.80 -2.86
C ILE A 47 -11.88 20.60 -3.21
N THR A 48 -11.38 21.27 -4.26
CA THR A 48 -9.97 21.17 -4.66
C THR A 48 -9.03 21.74 -3.60
N LYS A 49 -9.45 22.75 -2.84
CA LYS A 49 -8.67 23.33 -1.74
C LYS A 49 -8.69 22.46 -0.49
N SER A 50 -9.75 21.67 -0.32
CA SER A 50 -9.89 20.73 0.79
C SER A 50 -9.22 19.37 0.57
N LEU A 51 -8.87 19.06 -0.68
CA LEU A 51 -8.22 17.83 -1.12
C LEU A 51 -6.71 17.86 -0.83
N MET A 52 -6.21 16.84 -0.13
CA MET A 52 -4.78 16.69 0.18
C MET A 52 -4.36 15.23 0.10
N LEU A 53 -3.11 14.99 -0.30
CA LEU A 53 -2.43 13.74 -0.01
C LEU A 53 -1.86 13.85 1.41
N VAL A 54 -2.12 12.87 2.27
CA VAL A 54 -1.70 12.86 3.68
C VAL A 54 -0.88 11.62 3.98
N SER A 55 0.05 11.73 4.95
CA SER A 55 0.91 10.62 5.38
C SER A 55 0.17 9.70 6.36
N CYS A 56 0.51 8.43 6.31
CA CYS A 56 0.07 7.43 7.27
C CYS A 56 1.30 6.69 7.82
N ASP A 57 1.39 6.65 9.15
CA ASP A 57 2.41 5.93 9.90
C ASP A 57 1.76 4.67 10.48
N GLU A 58 2.30 3.49 10.17
CA GLU A 58 1.72 2.20 10.56
C GLU A 58 2.40 1.60 11.80
N ASN A 59 1.68 0.73 12.51
CA ASN A 59 2.17 -0.01 13.69
C ASN A 59 2.65 0.88 14.85
N ILE A 60 1.89 1.92 15.17
CA ILE A 60 2.16 2.82 16.29
C ILE A 60 2.03 2.09 17.63
N GLU A 61 3.12 2.03 18.39
CA GLU A 61 3.17 1.39 19.72
C GLU A 61 2.76 2.35 20.85
N ASP A 62 3.34 3.56 20.89
CA ASP A 62 2.97 4.61 21.87
C ASP A 62 2.20 5.75 21.21
N LEU A 63 0.87 5.67 21.26
CA LEU A 63 -0.03 6.69 20.74
C LEU A 63 0.13 8.04 21.47
N THR A 64 0.34 8.03 22.78
CA THR A 64 0.31 9.26 23.58
C THR A 64 1.55 10.08 23.30
N ASP A 65 2.72 9.43 23.32
CA ASP A 65 3.95 10.11 22.97
C ASP A 65 3.84 10.65 21.54
N TYR A 66 3.60 9.78 20.56
CA TYR A 66 3.57 10.16 19.14
C TYR A 66 2.66 11.37 18.82
N THR A 67 1.48 11.44 19.46
CA THR A 67 0.49 12.50 19.19
C THR A 67 0.72 13.78 20.00
N THR A 68 1.52 13.74 21.06
CA THR A 68 1.75 14.88 21.96
C THR A 68 3.17 15.46 21.90
N SER A 69 4.14 14.75 21.31
CA SER A 69 5.51 15.27 21.22
C SER A 69 5.60 16.53 20.35
N PHE A 70 6.42 17.47 20.79
CA PHE A 70 6.69 18.73 20.11
C PHE A 70 8.06 18.65 19.40
N PRO A 71 8.20 19.09 18.13
CA PRO A 71 7.32 19.97 17.34
C PRO A 71 6.27 19.25 16.46
N GLY A 72 5.74 18.11 16.88
CA GLY A 72 4.84 17.25 16.10
C GLY A 72 5.60 16.09 15.43
N PRO A 73 5.05 15.42 14.39
CA PRO A 73 5.70 14.27 13.72
C PRO A 73 6.98 14.62 12.96
N GLN A 74 7.40 15.88 13.05
CA GLN A 74 8.69 16.42 12.59
C GLN A 74 9.78 16.29 13.66
N GLY A 75 9.44 16.03 14.92
CA GLY A 75 10.41 15.54 15.92
C GLY A 75 10.80 14.09 15.61
N PHE A 76 9.80 13.28 15.27
CA PHE A 76 9.90 11.89 14.79
C PHE A 76 10.36 11.78 13.33
N LEU A 77 11.23 12.69 12.85
CA LEU A 77 11.72 12.69 11.46
C LEU A 77 12.42 11.38 11.06
N ILE A 78 12.69 10.51 12.04
CA ILE A 78 13.46 9.28 11.89
C ILE A 78 12.64 8.05 12.31
N GLU A 79 11.48 8.16 12.98
CA GLU A 79 11.00 7.13 13.93
C GLU A 79 9.73 6.36 13.52
N THR A 80 9.25 6.49 12.28
CA THR A 80 8.10 5.71 11.78
C THR A 80 8.31 5.34 10.32
N GLU A 81 7.92 4.11 9.96
CA GLU A 81 7.78 3.70 8.56
C GLU A 81 6.71 4.60 7.90
N LYS A 82 7.16 5.72 7.30
CA LYS A 82 6.33 6.63 6.48
C LYS A 82 6.07 6.01 5.11
N ASP A 83 5.43 4.85 5.15
CA ASP A 83 5.37 3.93 4.02
C ASP A 83 4.06 4.00 3.26
N HIS A 84 3.12 4.81 3.74
CA HIS A 84 1.81 4.91 3.13
C HIS A 84 1.25 6.33 3.05
N VAL A 85 0.45 6.55 2.02
CA VAL A 85 -0.27 7.80 1.78
C VAL A 85 -1.70 7.53 1.36
N LEU A 86 -2.59 8.42 1.76
CA LEU A 86 -4.00 8.38 1.34
C LEU A 86 -4.51 9.78 0.98
N VAL A 87 -5.64 9.81 0.28
CA VAL A 87 -6.31 11.06 -0.06
C VAL A 87 -7.26 11.44 1.07
N ALA A 88 -7.16 12.69 1.50
CA ALA A 88 -8.04 13.27 2.51
C ALA A 88 -8.80 14.48 1.93
N ILE A 89 -10.07 14.62 2.33
CA ILE A 89 -10.90 15.79 2.00
C ILE A 89 -11.50 16.32 3.28
N HIS A 90 -11.09 17.53 3.68
CA HIS A 90 -11.72 18.23 4.80
C HIS A 90 -13.12 18.69 4.43
N VAL A 91 -14.10 18.34 5.26
CA VAL A 91 -15.51 18.60 4.99
C VAL A 91 -16.23 19.15 6.23
N ARG A 92 -17.37 19.79 5.99
CA ARG A 92 -18.34 20.13 7.04
C ARG A 92 -19.69 19.55 6.67
N VAL A 93 -20.23 18.68 7.52
CA VAL A 93 -21.56 18.08 7.33
C VAL A 93 -22.52 18.72 8.33
N ALA A 94 -23.46 19.53 7.83
CA ALA A 94 -24.33 20.35 8.66
C ALA A 94 -23.53 21.20 9.69
N GLY A 95 -22.45 21.84 9.22
CA GLY A 95 -21.56 22.68 10.04
C GLY A 95 -20.52 21.92 10.88
N ARG A 96 -20.71 20.62 11.10
CA ARG A 96 -19.84 19.78 11.92
C ARG A 96 -18.59 19.35 11.15
N PRO A 97 -17.39 19.50 11.72
CA PRO A 97 -16.14 19.15 11.05
C PRO A 97 -16.01 17.64 10.87
N GLY A 98 -15.49 17.24 9.73
CA GLY A 98 -15.15 15.86 9.43
C GLY A 98 -14.14 15.77 8.29
N ILE A 99 -13.75 14.55 7.98
CA ILE A 99 -12.83 14.26 6.89
C ILE A 99 -13.28 13.01 6.13
N PHE A 100 -13.17 13.05 4.81
CA PHE A 100 -13.27 11.87 3.96
C PHE A 100 -11.87 11.35 3.68
N LEU A 101 -11.66 10.07 3.91
CA LEU A 101 -10.40 9.38 3.63
C LEU A 101 -10.61 8.35 2.52
N SER A 102 -9.71 8.33 1.55
CA SER A 102 -9.74 7.41 0.43
C SER A 102 -8.37 6.75 0.29
N ASP A 103 -8.33 5.46 0.60
CA ASP A 103 -7.14 4.62 0.51
C ASP A 103 -7.23 3.57 -0.62
N LEU A 104 -7.62 4.05 -1.80
CA LEU A 104 -7.74 3.24 -3.02
C LEU A 104 -6.38 2.70 -3.51
N GLY A 105 -5.29 3.24 -2.95
CA GLY A 105 -3.92 2.88 -3.27
C GLY A 105 -3.41 1.62 -2.60
N TYR A 106 -4.06 1.16 -1.53
CA TYR A 106 -3.49 0.16 -0.63
C TYR A 106 -4.52 -0.84 -0.14
N HIS A 107 -5.32 -0.56 0.89
CA HIS A 107 -6.22 -1.59 1.45
C HIS A 107 -7.70 -1.31 1.30
N ILE A 108 -8.17 -0.05 1.30
CA ILE A 108 -9.59 0.23 1.52
C ILE A 108 -10.33 0.49 0.22
N SER A 109 -11.39 -0.28 0.05
CA SER A 109 -12.21 -0.33 -1.16
C SER A 109 -13.33 0.73 -1.19
N ARG A 110 -13.35 1.62 -0.19
CA ARG A 110 -14.38 2.64 0.04
C ARG A 110 -13.81 3.94 0.57
N VAL A 111 -14.61 4.99 0.48
CA VAL A 111 -14.37 6.24 1.21
C VAL A 111 -14.81 6.06 2.66
N VAL A 112 -13.92 6.38 3.59
CA VAL A 112 -14.20 6.38 5.03
C VAL A 112 -14.54 7.80 5.46
N THR A 113 -15.64 7.97 6.19
CA THR A 113 -16.06 9.26 6.75
C THR A 113 -15.78 9.30 8.23
N VAL A 114 -14.94 10.26 8.64
CA VAL A 114 -14.58 10.46 10.04
C VAL A 114 -15.12 11.81 10.49
N MET A 115 -16.24 11.79 11.22
CA MET A 115 -16.78 12.99 11.88
C MET A 115 -16.12 13.22 13.23
N ALA A 116 -15.81 14.48 13.58
CA ALA A 116 -15.20 14.83 14.86
C ALA A 116 -16.07 14.49 16.08
N ASP A 117 -17.39 14.57 15.91
CA ASP A 117 -18.37 14.23 16.95
C ASP A 117 -18.76 12.74 16.96
N ARG A 118 -18.20 11.94 16.03
CA ARG A 118 -18.51 10.52 15.82
C ARG A 118 -19.99 10.21 15.54
N CYS A 119 -20.81 11.22 15.25
CA CYS A 119 -22.20 11.02 14.86
C CYS A 119 -22.30 10.76 13.36
N TYR A 120 -23.42 10.18 12.90
CA TYR A 120 -23.70 10.01 11.47
C TYR A 120 -23.42 11.31 10.68
N PRO A 121 -22.71 11.27 9.54
CA PRO A 121 -22.35 10.09 8.72
C PRO A 121 -20.99 9.44 9.06
N HIS A 122 -20.51 9.50 10.30
CA HIS A 122 -19.32 8.76 10.73
C HIS A 122 -19.43 7.26 10.39
N THR A 123 -18.38 6.67 9.79
CA THR A 123 -18.40 5.29 9.30
C THR A 123 -18.37 4.24 10.41
N GLY A 124 -17.59 4.46 11.47
CA GLY A 124 -17.41 3.47 12.54
C GLY A 124 -16.64 2.23 12.07
N TRP A 125 -16.82 1.13 12.80
CA TRP A 125 -16.24 -0.17 12.45
C TRP A 125 -16.87 -0.74 11.18
N PHE A 126 -16.05 -1.23 10.26
CA PHE A 126 -16.51 -1.96 9.09
C PHE A 126 -15.60 -3.15 8.77
N THR A 127 -16.18 -4.19 8.17
CA THR A 127 -15.43 -5.36 7.72
C THR A 127 -14.72 -5.05 6.41
N GLN A 128 -13.40 -5.15 6.41
CA GLN A 128 -12.55 -4.97 5.24
C GLN A 128 -12.44 -6.27 4.43
N SER A 129 -12.31 -7.40 5.11
CA SER A 129 -12.29 -8.72 4.48
C SER A 129 -12.83 -9.77 5.44
N ASP A 130 -13.62 -10.71 4.93
CA ASP A 130 -14.14 -11.84 5.69
C ASP A 130 -13.84 -13.13 4.93
N GLU A 131 -12.67 -13.70 5.20
CA GLU A 131 -12.20 -14.95 4.61
C GLU A 131 -12.40 -16.09 5.64
N PRO A 132 -12.62 -17.35 5.22
CA PRO A 132 -12.94 -18.45 6.14
C PRO A 132 -11.94 -18.67 7.30
N HIS A 133 -10.70 -18.19 7.13
CA HIS A 133 -9.60 -18.35 8.07
C HIS A 133 -9.11 -17.02 8.67
N CYS A 134 -9.72 -15.89 8.30
CA CYS A 134 -9.29 -14.56 8.71
C CYS A 134 -10.36 -13.50 8.44
N ARG A 135 -10.82 -12.83 9.49
CA ARG A 135 -11.65 -11.62 9.40
C ARG A 135 -10.82 -10.39 9.74
N LYS A 136 -10.92 -9.34 8.91
CA LYS A 136 -10.28 -8.04 9.14
C LYS A 136 -11.32 -6.94 9.22
N GLU A 137 -11.22 -6.12 10.25
CA GLU A 137 -12.14 -5.01 10.50
C GLU A 137 -11.35 -3.74 10.79
N TYR A 138 -11.82 -2.61 10.26
CA TYR A 138 -11.16 -1.30 10.40
C TYR A 138 -12.09 -0.28 11.05
N ASN A 139 -11.50 0.67 11.77
CA ASN A 139 -12.16 1.84 12.32
C ASN A 139 -11.26 3.06 12.19
N TYR A 140 -11.85 4.19 11.81
CA TYR A 140 -11.16 5.47 11.75
C TYR A 140 -11.83 6.48 12.67
N GLN A 141 -11.05 7.10 13.55
CA GLN A 141 -11.55 8.13 14.47
C GLN A 141 -10.50 9.22 14.67
N PHE A 142 -10.93 10.46 14.91
CA PHE A 142 -9.99 11.49 15.34
C PHE A 142 -9.36 11.11 16.68
N ASN A 143 -8.06 11.39 16.81
CA ASN A 143 -7.38 11.29 18.09
C ASN A 143 -7.96 12.32 19.07
N ILE A 144 -8.21 11.89 20.30
CA ILE A 144 -8.91 12.69 21.30
C ILE A 144 -8.05 13.83 21.87
N HIS A 145 -6.73 13.70 21.80
CA HIS A 145 -5.78 14.68 22.34
C HIS A 145 -5.26 15.63 21.24
N ASN A 146 -5.24 15.19 19.99
CA ASN A 146 -4.72 15.94 18.86
C ASN A 146 -5.53 15.67 17.58
N LEU A 147 -6.47 16.57 17.27
CA LEU A 147 -7.35 16.48 16.09
C LEU A 147 -6.62 16.58 14.75
N ASN A 148 -5.31 16.83 14.75
CA ASN A 148 -4.49 16.75 13.55
C ASN A 148 -4.26 15.30 13.09
N TYR A 149 -4.60 14.32 13.93
CA TYR A 149 -4.47 12.91 13.61
C TYR A 149 -5.82 12.20 13.53
N VAL A 150 -5.94 11.31 12.56
CA VAL A 150 -6.95 10.26 12.54
C VAL A 150 -6.27 8.94 12.88
N GLU A 151 -6.74 8.29 13.92
CA GLU A 151 -6.38 6.93 14.29
C GLU A 151 -7.07 5.95 13.33
N TRP A 152 -6.30 5.02 12.80
CA TRP A 152 -6.77 3.87 12.08
C TRP A 152 -6.51 2.62 12.93
N HIS A 153 -7.59 2.04 13.43
CA HIS A 153 -7.55 0.80 14.20
C HIS A 153 -7.84 -0.37 13.27
N GLU A 154 -6.97 -1.38 13.29
CA GLU A 154 -7.18 -2.66 12.64
C GLU A 154 -7.43 -3.76 13.66
N ARG A 155 -8.40 -4.62 13.36
CA ARG A 155 -8.62 -5.88 14.07
C ARG A 155 -8.54 -7.04 13.09
N GLU A 156 -7.62 -7.97 13.35
CA GLU A 156 -7.49 -9.22 12.61
C GLU A 156 -7.87 -10.40 13.52
N THR A 157 -8.95 -11.10 13.19
CA THR A 157 -9.47 -12.25 13.94
C THR A 157 -9.20 -13.54 13.17
N ARG A 158 -8.52 -14.50 13.81
CA ARG A 158 -8.24 -15.84 13.29
C ARG A 158 -8.60 -16.90 14.33
N GLY A 159 -9.77 -17.53 14.16
CA GLY A 159 -10.36 -18.36 15.21
C GLY A 159 -10.54 -17.53 16.48
N ASP A 160 -10.01 -18.01 17.60
CA ASP A 160 -10.10 -17.34 18.91
C ASP A 160 -9.05 -16.24 19.12
N LYS A 161 -8.12 -16.05 18.19
CA LYS A 161 -7.05 -15.04 18.31
C LYS A 161 -7.47 -13.74 17.65
N VAL A 162 -7.39 -12.64 18.40
CA VAL A 162 -7.56 -11.29 17.89
C VAL A 162 -6.23 -10.55 18.00
N LYS A 163 -5.75 -10.02 16.88
CA LYS A 163 -4.60 -9.12 16.82
C LYS A 163 -5.10 -7.74 16.47
N GLU A 164 -4.72 -6.74 17.25
CA GLU A 164 -5.02 -5.34 16.97
C GLU A 164 -3.75 -4.60 16.54
N ARG A 165 -3.92 -3.62 15.64
CA ARG A 165 -2.87 -2.69 15.20
C ARG A 165 -3.44 -1.28 15.16
N LEU A 166 -2.56 -0.31 15.38
CA LEU A 166 -2.87 1.10 15.30
C LEU A 166 -1.96 1.77 14.27
N SER A 167 -2.56 2.60 13.44
CA SER A 167 -1.87 3.48 12.50
C SER A 167 -2.38 4.90 12.67
N LEU A 168 -1.58 5.90 12.32
CA LEU A 168 -1.91 7.32 12.46
C LEU A 168 -1.83 8.02 11.11
N VAL A 169 -2.91 8.67 10.73
CA VAL A 169 -2.98 9.53 9.56
C VAL A 169 -2.87 10.98 9.99
N TYR A 170 -1.85 11.69 9.52
CA TYR A 170 -1.68 13.11 9.83
C TYR A 170 -2.43 13.98 8.81
N VAL A 171 -3.54 14.58 9.24
CA VAL A 171 -4.52 15.23 8.36
C VAL A 171 -4.50 16.75 8.37
N ALA A 172 -3.64 17.39 9.18
CA ALA A 172 -3.63 18.84 9.31
C ALA A 172 -3.05 19.59 8.10
N LYS A 173 -2.21 18.95 7.29
CA LYS A 173 -1.60 19.53 6.08
C LYS A 173 -1.21 18.45 5.08
N ALA A 174 -1.02 18.88 3.84
CA ALA A 174 -0.57 18.01 2.76
C ALA A 174 0.84 17.46 3.00
N TYR A 175 1.04 16.20 2.63
CA TYR A 175 2.32 15.52 2.65
C TYR A 175 3.06 15.74 1.33
N LEU A 176 4.02 16.67 1.34
CA LEU A 176 4.71 17.14 0.13
C LEU A 176 5.87 16.24 -0.31
N SER A 177 6.32 15.33 0.56
CA SER A 177 7.48 14.47 0.31
C SER A 177 7.12 13.05 -0.13
N ALA A 178 5.85 12.78 -0.46
CA ALA A 178 5.34 11.46 -0.84
C ALA A 178 6.15 10.79 -1.96
N VAL A 179 6.61 11.56 -2.94
CA VAL A 179 7.43 11.04 -4.06
C VAL A 179 8.84 10.69 -3.57
N ALA A 180 9.49 11.59 -2.84
CA ALA A 180 10.88 11.41 -2.43
C ALA A 180 11.07 10.38 -1.31
N VAL A 181 10.02 10.09 -0.55
CA VAL A 181 10.03 9.17 0.59
C VAL A 181 9.26 7.90 0.24
N THR A 182 7.93 7.97 0.17
CA THR A 182 7.06 6.78 0.02
C THR A 182 7.21 6.10 -1.35
N GLU A 183 7.18 6.86 -2.45
CA GLU A 183 7.33 6.25 -3.78
C GLU A 183 8.75 5.70 -3.99
N LYS A 184 9.77 6.36 -3.41
CA LYS A 184 11.15 5.91 -3.48
C LYS A 184 11.36 4.62 -2.68
N ARG A 185 10.72 4.51 -1.50
CA ARG A 185 10.75 3.31 -0.65
C ARG A 185 10.32 2.05 -1.40
N ASN A 186 9.33 2.16 -2.30
CA ASN A 186 8.83 1.02 -3.10
C ASN A 186 9.93 0.30 -3.92
N LEU A 187 11.02 0.98 -4.28
CA LEU A 187 12.13 0.35 -5.01
C LEU A 187 12.82 -0.75 -4.19
N VAL A 188 12.94 -0.55 -2.89
CA VAL A 188 13.68 -1.42 -1.95
C VAL A 188 12.80 -2.00 -0.85
N TRP A 189 11.48 -1.77 -0.89
CA TRP A 189 10.52 -2.45 -0.01
C TRP A 189 10.71 -3.97 -0.11
N ASP A 190 10.49 -4.75 0.92
CA ASP A 190 10.73 -6.19 0.87
C ASP A 190 9.45 -7.01 0.62
N LEU A 191 8.31 -6.36 0.36
CA LEU A 191 7.10 -7.01 -0.12
C LEU A 191 6.74 -6.48 -1.51
N ARG A 192 6.46 -7.37 -2.46
CA ARG A 192 6.02 -7.01 -3.81
C ARG A 192 4.64 -7.55 -4.06
N SER A 193 3.85 -6.79 -4.80
CA SER A 193 2.55 -7.24 -5.27
C SER A 193 2.18 -6.64 -6.61
N LEU A 194 1.41 -7.39 -7.40
CA LEU A 194 0.73 -6.97 -8.60
C LEU A 194 -0.70 -7.45 -8.46
N LEU A 195 -1.65 -6.52 -8.40
CA LEU A 195 -3.01 -6.78 -7.93
C LEU A 195 -4.04 -6.21 -8.90
N ALA A 196 -5.09 -6.98 -9.17
CA ALA A 196 -6.33 -6.52 -9.77
C ALA A 196 -7.42 -6.34 -8.71
N ARG A 197 -8.30 -5.39 -8.97
CA ARG A 197 -9.44 -5.08 -8.12
C ARG A 197 -10.71 -4.93 -8.92
N ASP A 198 -11.83 -5.32 -8.33
CA ASP A 198 -13.16 -5.04 -8.86
C ASP A 198 -13.49 -3.53 -8.76
N PRO A 199 -14.58 -3.04 -9.38
CA PRO A 199 -15.01 -1.65 -9.26
C PRO A 199 -15.38 -1.20 -7.84
N LYS A 200 -15.58 -2.15 -6.91
CA LYS A 200 -15.81 -1.90 -5.50
C LYS A 200 -14.50 -1.88 -4.70
N GLY A 201 -13.34 -2.07 -5.34
CA GLY A 201 -12.00 -2.06 -4.77
C GLY A 201 -11.54 -3.38 -4.13
N HIS A 202 -12.32 -4.46 -4.21
CA HIS A 202 -11.94 -5.77 -3.67
C HIS A 202 -10.92 -6.47 -4.56
N LEU A 203 -9.97 -7.18 -3.97
CA LEU A 203 -8.97 -7.96 -4.70
C LEU A 203 -9.62 -9.13 -5.45
N THR A 204 -9.37 -9.22 -6.75
CA THR A 204 -9.90 -10.28 -7.63
C THR A 204 -8.81 -11.27 -8.04
N ALA A 205 -7.65 -10.75 -8.47
CA ALA A 205 -6.51 -11.58 -8.86
C ALA A 205 -5.18 -10.89 -8.56
N GLY A 206 -4.10 -11.66 -8.59
CA GLY A 206 -2.76 -11.12 -8.55
C GLY A 206 -1.71 -12.05 -7.98
N ILE A 207 -0.50 -11.49 -7.87
CA ILE A 207 0.64 -12.13 -7.25
C ILE A 207 1.17 -11.25 -6.12
N TYR A 208 1.65 -11.87 -5.04
CA TYR A 208 2.43 -11.19 -4.02
C TYR A 208 3.51 -12.09 -3.45
N PHE A 209 4.61 -11.50 -3.02
CA PHE A 209 5.73 -12.23 -2.44
C PHE A 209 6.61 -11.33 -1.59
N PRO A 210 7.09 -11.82 -0.44
CA PRO A 210 8.19 -11.19 0.25
C PRO A 210 9.51 -11.50 -0.47
N ILE A 211 10.41 -10.53 -0.50
CA ILE A 211 11.77 -10.63 -0.99
C ILE A 211 12.62 -11.23 0.14
N LYS A 212 13.18 -12.42 -0.07
CA LYS A 212 13.98 -13.13 0.93
C LYS A 212 15.13 -13.87 0.26
N LYS A 213 16.27 -14.00 0.93
CA LYS A 213 17.44 -14.74 0.40
C LYS A 213 17.20 -16.24 0.19
N LYS A 214 16.23 -16.82 0.91
CA LYS A 214 15.92 -18.26 0.87
C LYS A 214 14.43 -18.45 0.66
N ASP A 215 14.06 -19.59 0.08
CA ASP A 215 12.68 -19.99 -0.17
C ASP A 215 11.92 -18.94 -1.00
N GLN A 216 12.52 -18.61 -2.14
CA GLN A 216 12.04 -17.65 -3.14
C GLN A 216 10.72 -18.16 -3.76
N GLN A 217 9.59 -17.81 -3.14
CA GLN A 217 8.26 -18.20 -3.56
C GLN A 217 7.30 -17.00 -3.63
N PHE A 218 6.30 -17.12 -4.49
CA PHE A 218 5.20 -16.17 -4.58
C PHE A 218 3.86 -16.85 -4.39
N THR A 219 2.88 -16.07 -3.93
CA THR A 219 1.49 -16.50 -3.87
C THR A 219 0.75 -15.88 -5.04
N MET A 220 0.12 -16.72 -5.85
CA MET A 220 -0.81 -16.31 -6.90
C MET A 220 -2.24 -16.61 -6.46
N PHE A 221 -3.16 -15.70 -6.72
CA PHE A 221 -4.58 -15.90 -6.49
C PHE A 221 -5.39 -15.33 -7.65
N PHE A 222 -6.50 -15.97 -7.97
CA PHE A 222 -7.39 -15.63 -9.08
C PHE A 222 -8.69 -16.42 -8.93
N ASP A 223 -9.75 -16.03 -9.64
CA ASP A 223 -10.98 -16.80 -9.71
C ASP A 223 -10.87 -17.84 -10.84
N GLY A 224 -10.71 -19.11 -10.49
CA GLY A 224 -10.69 -20.22 -11.45
C GLY A 224 -12.07 -20.81 -11.69
N HIS A 225 -12.15 -21.82 -12.56
CA HIS A 225 -13.42 -22.52 -12.87
C HIS A 225 -14.11 -23.13 -11.63
N ASN A 226 -13.35 -23.52 -10.62
CA ASN A 226 -13.85 -24.11 -9.36
C ASN A 226 -13.90 -23.09 -8.20
N GLY A 227 -13.96 -21.80 -8.53
CA GLY A 227 -13.92 -20.69 -7.57
C GLY A 227 -12.50 -20.20 -7.28
N LYS A 228 -12.39 -19.38 -6.23
CA LYS A 228 -11.16 -18.68 -5.85
C LYS A 228 -10.00 -19.64 -5.62
N GLN A 229 -8.96 -19.53 -6.44
CA GLN A 229 -7.72 -20.29 -6.34
C GLN A 229 -6.67 -19.49 -5.58
N ARG A 230 -5.82 -20.20 -4.83
CA ARG A 230 -4.62 -19.64 -4.20
C ARG A 230 -3.50 -20.66 -4.26
N LYS A 231 -2.48 -20.39 -5.07
CA LYS A 231 -1.34 -21.29 -5.29
C LYS A 231 -0.05 -20.62 -4.81
N LYS A 232 0.80 -21.39 -4.14
CA LYS A 232 2.17 -20.99 -3.82
C LYS A 232 3.10 -21.64 -4.84
N LEU A 233 3.86 -20.82 -5.54
CA LEU A 233 4.74 -21.26 -6.63
C LEU A 233 6.15 -20.72 -6.37
N LYS A 234 7.15 -21.47 -6.81
CA LYS A 234 8.55 -21.06 -6.67
C LYS A 234 9.03 -20.31 -7.89
N PHE A 235 9.84 -19.28 -7.69
CA PHE A 235 10.42 -18.52 -8.80
C PHE A 235 11.32 -19.40 -9.69
N GLU A 236 12.04 -20.36 -9.11
CA GLU A 236 12.93 -21.27 -9.87
C GLU A 236 12.21 -22.02 -10.99
N SER A 237 10.92 -22.31 -10.82
CA SER A 237 10.10 -22.99 -11.84
C SER A 237 9.91 -22.16 -13.11
N PHE A 238 10.11 -20.84 -13.05
CA PHE A 238 9.87 -19.91 -14.16
C PHE A 238 11.15 -19.50 -14.91
N LEU A 239 12.31 -20.02 -14.54
CA LEU A 239 13.57 -19.79 -15.27
C LEU A 239 13.54 -20.40 -16.68
N GLU A 240 12.90 -21.56 -16.80
CA GLU A 240 12.80 -22.35 -18.03
C GLU A 240 11.33 -22.60 -18.38
N LEU A 241 10.72 -21.68 -19.15
CA LEU A 241 9.28 -21.71 -19.45
C LEU A 241 8.81 -23.04 -20.07
N GLN A 242 9.64 -23.69 -20.87
CA GLN A 242 9.36 -24.99 -21.50
C GLN A 242 9.26 -26.17 -20.51
N LYS A 243 9.69 -26.00 -19.26
CA LYS A 243 9.62 -27.02 -18.20
C LYS A 243 8.43 -26.81 -17.26
N ILE A 244 7.66 -25.74 -17.45
CA ILE A 244 6.49 -25.46 -16.62
C ILE A 244 5.39 -26.46 -17.01
N PRO A 245 4.77 -27.18 -16.05
CA PRO A 245 3.63 -28.05 -16.36
C PRO A 245 2.48 -27.27 -16.98
N ASP A 246 1.79 -27.83 -17.98
CA ASP A 246 0.69 -27.18 -18.69
C ASP A 246 -0.40 -26.63 -17.75
N GLU A 247 -0.74 -27.37 -16.68
CA GLU A 247 -1.71 -26.91 -15.66
C GLU A 247 -1.30 -25.57 -15.01
N VAL A 248 0.00 -25.39 -14.74
CA VAL A 248 0.51 -24.15 -14.14
C VAL A 248 0.51 -23.01 -15.16
N VAL A 249 0.75 -23.32 -16.44
CA VAL A 249 0.62 -22.33 -17.52
C VAL A 249 -0.83 -21.85 -17.62
N ASP A 250 -1.79 -22.78 -17.63
CA ASP A 250 -3.22 -22.47 -17.69
C ASP A 250 -3.69 -21.61 -16.50
N ASP A 251 -3.17 -21.87 -15.29
CA ASP A 251 -3.45 -21.02 -14.12
C ASP A 251 -2.88 -19.60 -14.28
N VAL A 252 -1.66 -19.49 -14.82
CA VAL A 252 -0.98 -18.20 -15.03
C VAL A 252 -1.73 -17.38 -16.08
N GLU A 253 -2.20 -17.99 -17.17
CA GLU A 253 -2.99 -17.29 -18.19
C GLU A 253 -4.36 -16.85 -17.64
N GLN A 254 -5.04 -17.68 -16.83
CA GLN A 254 -6.28 -17.25 -16.14
C GLN A 254 -6.04 -16.04 -15.23
N CYS A 255 -4.91 -16.01 -14.50
CA CYS A 255 -4.53 -14.88 -13.67
C CYS A 255 -4.15 -13.64 -14.51
N ASN A 256 -3.47 -13.85 -15.64
CA ASN A 256 -3.08 -12.82 -16.60
C ASN A 256 -4.29 -12.03 -17.11
N ASP A 257 -5.34 -12.75 -17.54
CA ASP A 257 -6.58 -12.16 -18.04
C ASP A 257 -7.29 -11.32 -16.98
N GLN A 258 -7.34 -11.82 -15.75
CA GLN A 258 -7.96 -11.12 -14.61
C GLN A 258 -7.13 -9.92 -14.12
N LEU A 259 -5.83 -9.91 -14.41
CA LEU A 259 -4.95 -8.75 -14.24
C LEU A 259 -5.09 -7.73 -15.40
N HIS A 260 -5.87 -8.05 -16.43
CA HIS A 260 -6.02 -7.25 -17.65
C HIS A 260 -4.69 -6.98 -18.36
N LEU A 261 -3.79 -7.97 -18.32
CA LEU A 261 -2.52 -7.95 -19.01
C LEU A 261 -2.69 -8.53 -20.43
N LYS A 262 -1.70 -8.29 -21.29
CA LYS A 262 -1.68 -8.92 -22.62
C LYS A 262 -1.35 -10.40 -22.51
N ASP A 263 -1.75 -11.19 -23.48
CA ASP A 263 -1.47 -12.63 -23.56
C ASP A 263 0.01 -12.93 -23.27
N GLY A 264 0.28 -13.84 -22.31
CA GLY A 264 1.63 -14.22 -21.89
C GLY A 264 2.47 -13.14 -21.18
N GLU A 265 1.91 -11.97 -20.88
CA GLU A 265 2.65 -10.89 -20.21
C GLU A 265 2.98 -11.24 -18.76
N LEU A 266 2.05 -11.84 -18.01
CA LEU A 266 2.32 -12.32 -16.65
C LEU A 266 3.42 -13.39 -16.64
N LEU A 267 3.39 -14.34 -17.58
CA LEU A 267 4.42 -15.36 -17.69
C LEU A 267 5.81 -14.74 -17.96
N SER A 268 5.85 -13.71 -18.82
CA SER A 268 7.06 -12.94 -19.10
C SER A 268 7.56 -12.18 -17.87
N ILE A 269 6.65 -11.58 -17.09
CA ILE A 269 6.97 -10.92 -15.81
C ILE A 269 7.52 -11.95 -14.82
N LEU A 270 6.90 -13.12 -14.68
CA LEU A 270 7.33 -14.16 -13.75
C LEU A 270 8.73 -14.70 -14.10
N LYS A 271 9.04 -14.87 -15.39
CA LYS A 271 10.39 -15.22 -15.85
C LYS A 271 11.42 -14.15 -15.48
N LEU A 272 11.10 -12.88 -15.73
CA LEU A 272 11.99 -11.77 -15.38
C LEU A 272 12.22 -11.70 -13.87
N LEU A 273 11.16 -11.82 -13.08
CA LEU A 273 11.25 -11.90 -11.63
C LEU A 273 12.10 -13.08 -11.20
N ALA A 274 11.93 -14.26 -11.79
CA ALA A 274 12.75 -15.42 -11.48
C ALA A 274 14.25 -15.18 -11.71
N THR A 275 14.61 -14.52 -12.82
CA THR A 275 16.00 -14.11 -13.08
C THR A 275 16.53 -13.13 -12.03
N ILE A 276 15.72 -12.12 -11.65
CA ILE A 276 16.09 -11.14 -10.62
C ILE A 276 16.26 -11.83 -9.26
N MET A 277 15.36 -12.75 -8.89
CA MET A 277 15.42 -13.44 -7.60
C MET A 277 16.63 -14.38 -7.49
N THR A 278 17.25 -14.78 -8.60
CA THR A 278 18.49 -15.57 -8.64
C THR A 278 19.76 -14.72 -8.60
N ASP A 279 19.66 -13.39 -8.75
CA ASP A 279 20.80 -12.48 -8.62
C ASP A 279 21.11 -12.23 -7.14
N GLU A 280 22.05 -13.01 -6.60
CA GLU A 280 22.42 -12.96 -5.18
C GLU A 280 23.01 -11.62 -4.73
N GLU A 281 23.72 -10.93 -5.64
CA GLU A 281 24.35 -9.64 -5.40
C GLU A 281 23.27 -8.56 -5.28
N TYR A 282 22.41 -8.43 -6.29
CA TYR A 282 21.27 -7.51 -6.28
C TYR A 282 20.36 -7.73 -5.07
N MET A 283 20.02 -8.99 -4.79
CA MET A 283 19.17 -9.36 -3.65
C MET A 283 19.81 -8.99 -2.31
N THR A 284 21.13 -9.12 -2.20
CA THR A 284 21.87 -8.73 -0.98
C THR A 284 21.87 -7.22 -0.81
N GLU A 285 22.11 -6.46 -1.86
CA GLU A 285 22.08 -4.99 -1.80
C GLU A 285 20.69 -4.45 -1.49
N LEU A 286 19.65 -4.96 -2.16
CA LEU A 286 18.27 -4.53 -1.95
C LEU A 286 17.86 -4.73 -0.48
N LEU A 287 18.10 -5.91 0.06
CA LEU A 287 17.76 -6.22 1.45
C LEU A 287 18.62 -5.41 2.43
N ALA A 288 19.90 -5.17 2.15
CA ALA A 288 20.74 -4.34 3.00
C ALA A 288 20.26 -2.87 3.04
N ILE A 289 19.82 -2.31 1.91
CA ILE A 289 19.24 -0.97 1.87
C ILE A 289 17.92 -0.93 2.64
N ASN A 290 17.04 -1.93 2.42
CA ASN A 290 15.79 -2.09 3.15
C ASN A 290 16.02 -2.11 4.67
N ASP A 291 16.90 -2.99 5.13
CA ASP A 291 17.23 -3.16 6.54
C ASP A 291 17.84 -1.88 7.12
N LYS A 292 18.66 -1.16 6.34
CA LYS A 292 19.22 0.11 6.80
C LYS A 292 18.15 1.18 6.98
N ILE A 293 17.16 1.25 6.08
CA ILE A 293 16.02 2.16 6.24
C ILE A 293 15.22 1.77 7.48
N VAL A 294 14.87 0.49 7.65
CA VAL A 294 14.13 -0.01 8.81
C VAL A 294 14.89 0.22 10.12
N GLN A 295 16.21 0.02 10.15
CA GLN A 295 17.04 0.30 11.32
C GLN A 295 17.07 1.79 11.66
N LEU A 296 17.16 2.66 10.66
CA LEU A 296 17.02 4.09 10.89
C LEU A 296 15.62 4.41 11.40
N SER A 297 14.60 3.67 10.98
CA SER A 297 13.21 3.78 11.45
C SER A 297 12.95 3.21 12.86
N ALA A 298 13.70 2.19 13.30
CA ALA A 298 13.45 1.43 14.52
C ALA A 298 14.48 1.66 15.66
N ALA A 299 15.68 2.16 15.34
CA ALA A 299 16.70 2.45 16.35
C ALA A 299 16.52 3.86 16.91
N SER A 300 15.50 4.04 17.77
CA SER A 300 15.40 5.08 18.82
C SER A 300 14.24 4.75 19.73
#